data_AF-A0AAD4WD11-F1
#
_entry.id   AF-A0AAD4WD11-F1
#
_cell.length_a   1.000
_cell.length_b   1.000
_cell.length_c   1.000
_cell.angle_alpha   90.00
_cell.angle_beta   90.00
_cell.angle_gamma   90.00
#
_symmetry.space_group_name_H-M   'P 1'
#
loop_
_entity.id
_entity.type
_entity.pdbx_description
1 polymer ?
#
loop_
_entity_poly.entity_id
_entity_poly.type
_entity_poly.pdbx_seq_one_letter_code
_entity_poly.pdbx_strand_id
1 'polypeptide(L)'
;MVVTKDEYEKCHSAHPIFFFNNGVTVFTLDRPGLFYFISGVSGHCERGQKIIKVLEPASPPQSADQNEQKNHATAVAMAAISSATLMSYIMSFVGVLFF
;
A
#
# COMPACT_ATOMS: atom_id res chain seq x y z
N MET A 1 -11.57 -14.51 8.41
CA MET A 1 -10.98 -15.84 8.64
C MET A 1 -9.63 -15.92 7.94
N VAL A 2 -8.75 -16.85 8.36
CA VAL A 2 -7.45 -17.12 7.75
C VAL A 2 -7.59 -18.29 6.78
N VAL A 3 -7.01 -18.17 5.60
CA VAL A 3 -7.09 -19.16 4.51
C VAL A 3 -5.73 -19.36 3.84
N THR A 4 -5.62 -20.35 2.98
CA THR A 4 -4.47 -20.53 2.09
C THR A 4 -4.45 -19.46 0.99
N LYS A 5 -3.31 -19.31 0.29
CA LYS A 5 -3.19 -18.44 -0.90
C LYS A 5 -4.23 -18.80 -1.98
N ASP A 6 -4.40 -20.09 -2.25
CA ASP A 6 -5.30 -20.57 -3.31
C ASP A 6 -6.77 -20.28 -2.96
N GLU A 7 -7.15 -20.45 -1.70
CA GLU A 7 -8.48 -20.11 -1.21
C GLU A 7 -8.74 -18.61 -1.20
N TYR A 8 -7.72 -17.79 -0.89
CA TYR A 8 -7.79 -16.34 -0.98
C TYR A 8 -8.00 -15.83 -2.41
N GLU A 9 -7.35 -16.47 -3.39
CA GLU A 9 -7.50 -16.14 -4.81
C GLU A 9 -8.88 -16.52 -5.33
N LYS A 10 -9.36 -17.71 -4.94
CA LYS A 10 -10.66 -18.25 -5.38
C LYS A 10 -11.84 -17.82 -4.52
N CYS A 11 -11.61 -17.04 -3.47
CA CYS A 11 -12.62 -16.71 -2.46
C CYS A 11 -13.32 -17.94 -1.85
N HIS A 12 -12.58 -19.04 -1.70
CA HIS A 12 -13.11 -20.27 -1.16
C HIS A 12 -13.14 -20.23 0.37
N SER A 13 -14.33 -20.37 0.94
CA SER A 13 -14.62 -20.15 2.36
C SER A 13 -14.92 -21.42 3.17
N ALA A 14 -14.95 -22.59 2.54
CA ALA A 14 -15.47 -23.81 3.16
C ALA A 14 -14.55 -24.39 4.26
N HIS A 15 -13.24 -24.26 4.10
CA HIS A 15 -12.25 -24.89 4.99
C HIS A 15 -11.16 -23.90 5.43
N PRO A 16 -11.52 -22.85 6.19
CA PRO A 16 -10.52 -21.91 6.67
C PRO A 16 -9.54 -22.58 7.64
N ILE A 17 -8.29 -22.12 7.62
CA ILE A 17 -7.27 -22.47 8.61
C ILE A 17 -7.73 -22.01 10.00
N PHE A 18 -8.34 -20.81 10.07
CA PHE A 18 -8.88 -20.27 11.31
C PHE A 18 -10.12 -19.41 11.05
N PHE A 19 -11.18 -19.61 11.82
CA PHE A 19 -12.45 -18.89 11.70
C PHE A 19 -12.68 -17.93 12.87
N PHE A 20 -13.30 -16.77 12.60
CA PHE A 20 -13.66 -15.78 13.61
C PHE A 20 -15.07 -15.24 13.36
N ASN A 21 -15.89 -15.12 14.40
CA ASN A 21 -17.29 -14.63 14.34
C ASN A 21 -17.69 -13.70 15.49
N ASN A 22 -16.73 -13.20 16.26
CA ASN A 22 -16.94 -12.40 17.47
C ASN A 22 -16.91 -10.88 17.23
N GLY A 23 -16.92 -10.43 15.97
CA GLY A 23 -16.92 -9.01 15.59
C GLY A 23 -15.55 -8.34 15.65
N VAL A 24 -14.83 -8.47 16.77
CA VAL A 24 -13.45 -7.99 16.93
C VAL A 24 -12.49 -9.17 16.97
N THR A 25 -11.62 -9.25 15.97
CA THR A 25 -10.66 -10.33 15.82
C THR A 25 -9.24 -9.84 16.11
N VAL A 26 -8.54 -10.55 17.00
CA VAL A 26 -7.10 -10.39 17.23
C VAL A 26 -6.40 -11.63 16.68
N PHE A 27 -5.41 -11.44 15.81
CA PHE A 27 -4.62 -12.51 15.23
C PHE A 27 -3.13 -12.15 15.30
N THR A 28 -2.34 -13.01 15.92
CA THR A 28 -0.89 -12.83 16.07
C THR A 28 -0.16 -13.42 14.87
N LEU A 29 0.75 -12.65 14.26
CA LEU A 29 1.67 -13.14 13.24
C LEU A 29 2.89 -13.74 13.96
N ASP A 30 2.97 -15.06 14.03
CA ASP A 30 3.96 -15.80 14.81
C ASP A 30 5.19 -16.25 14.01
N ARG A 31 5.13 -16.12 12.68
CA ARG A 31 6.19 -16.52 11.75
C ARG A 31 6.30 -15.56 10.58
N PRO A 32 7.52 -15.30 10.08
CA PRO A 32 7.69 -14.53 8.85
C PRO A 32 6.92 -15.14 7.69
N GLY A 33 6.35 -14.29 6.84
CA GLY A 33 5.64 -14.70 5.64
C GLY A 33 4.32 -13.96 5.44
N LEU A 34 3.54 -14.46 4.48
CA LEU A 34 2.25 -13.91 4.07
C LEU A 34 1.12 -14.63 4.80
N PHE A 35 0.16 -13.84 5.26
CA PHE A 35 -1.08 -14.29 5.89
C PHE A 35 -2.25 -13.75 5.09
N TYR A 36 -3.14 -14.65 4.67
CA TYR A 36 -4.27 -14.33 3.81
C TYR A 36 -5.56 -14.37 4.61
N PHE A 37 -6.31 -13.28 4.55
CA PHE A 37 -7.57 -13.15 5.25
C PHE A 37 -8.69 -12.82 4.27
N ILE A 38 -9.81 -13.50 4.40
CA ILE A 38 -11.04 -13.22 3.65
C ILE A 38 -12.24 -13.14 4.59
N SER A 39 -13.30 -12.47 4.15
CA SER A 39 -14.63 -12.58 4.76
C SER A 39 -15.27 -13.92 4.41
N GLY A 40 -15.92 -14.57 5.38
CA GLY A 40 -16.69 -15.80 5.15
C GLY A 40 -18.13 -15.56 4.72
N VAL A 41 -18.59 -14.31 4.69
CA VAL A 41 -19.95 -13.98 4.26
C VAL A 41 -20.04 -14.07 2.73
N SER A 42 -21.07 -14.76 2.23
CA SER A 42 -21.28 -14.97 0.80
C SER A 42 -21.19 -13.67 0.00
N GLY A 43 -20.35 -13.67 -1.04
CA GLY A 43 -20.18 -12.53 -1.94
C GLY A 43 -19.30 -11.39 -1.40
N HIS A 44 -18.83 -11.44 -0.15
CA HIS A 44 -18.01 -10.36 0.42
C HIS A 44 -16.57 -10.41 -0.10
N CYS A 45 -15.98 -11.61 -0.19
CA CYS A 45 -14.61 -11.76 -0.66
C CYS A 45 -14.47 -11.33 -2.13
N GLU A 46 -15.43 -11.71 -2.96
CA GLU A 46 -15.51 -11.39 -4.39
C GLU A 46 -15.66 -9.88 -4.61
N ARG A 47 -16.32 -9.20 -3.67
CA ARG A 47 -16.43 -7.74 -3.63
C ARG A 47 -15.25 -7.03 -2.96
N GLY A 48 -14.16 -7.76 -2.69
CA GLY A 48 -12.91 -7.19 -2.21
C GLY A 48 -12.76 -7.14 -0.69
N GLN A 49 -13.64 -7.76 0.10
CA GLN A 49 -13.45 -7.89 1.54
C GLN A 49 -12.44 -9.01 1.86
N LYS A 50 -11.19 -8.76 1.48
CA LYS A 50 -10.04 -9.62 1.68
C LYS A 50 -8.78 -8.79 1.86
N ILE A 51 -7.86 -9.25 2.71
CA ILE A 51 -6.60 -8.54 3.01
C ILE A 51 -5.44 -9.53 3.09
N ILE A 52 -4.24 -9.04 2.79
CA ILE A 52 -2.97 -9.75 2.94
C ILE A 52 -2.15 -9.00 3.98
N LYS A 53 -1.52 -9.73 4.91
CA LYS A 53 -0.53 -9.19 5.84
C LYS A 53 0.79 -9.91 5.67
N VAL A 54 1.88 -9.18 5.88
CA VAL A 54 3.24 -9.69 5.80
C VAL A 54 3.90 -9.49 7.17
N LEU A 55 4.60 -10.51 7.63
CA LEU A 55 5.60 -10.38 8.68
C LEU A 55 6.97 -10.61 8.04
N GLU A 56 7.81 -9.60 8.08
CA GLU A 56 9.18 -9.72 7.59
C GLU A 56 10.05 -10.49 8.60
N PRO A 57 11.07 -11.22 8.15
CA PRO A 57 12.08 -11.77 9.04
C PRO A 57 12.76 -10.63 9.80
N ALA A 58 13.18 -10.89 11.04
CA ALA A 58 14.02 -9.93 11.76
C ALA A 58 15.30 -9.70 10.95
N SER A 59 15.60 -8.43 10.66
CA SER A 59 16.93 -8.07 10.18
C SER A 59 17.95 -8.36 11.27
N PRO A 60 19.18 -8.76 10.93
CA PRO A 60 20.28 -8.76 11.88
C PRO A 60 20.35 -7.38 12.55
N PRO A 61 20.71 -7.28 13.84
CA PRO A 61 20.87 -5.99 14.48
C PRO A 61 21.83 -5.13 13.64
N GLN A 62 21.34 -4.01 13.13
CA GLN A 62 22.19 -3.03 12.49
C GLN A 62 23.12 -2.51 13.59
N SER A 63 24.41 -2.88 13.52
CA SER A 63 25.45 -2.19 14.28
C SER A 63 25.29 -0.70 14.00
N ALA A 64 25.05 0.09 15.04
CA ALA A 64 24.91 1.53 14.92
C ALA A 64 26.23 2.11 14.40
N ASP A 65 26.33 2.33 13.09
CA ASP A 65 27.40 3.12 12.51
C ASP A 65 26.93 4.57 12.50
N GLN A 66 27.43 5.33 13.48
CA GLN A 66 27.30 6.77 13.54
C GLN A 66 28.17 7.38 12.45
N ASN A 67 27.65 7.47 11.23
CA ASN A 67 28.14 8.42 10.24
C ASN A 67 27.22 9.63 10.25
N GLU A 68 27.51 10.50 11.21
CA GLU A 68 27.54 11.96 11.10
C GLU A 68 26.92 12.49 9.79
N GLN A 69 25.68 12.99 9.88
CA GLN A 69 25.05 13.80 8.85
C GLN A 69 25.74 15.17 8.79
N LYS A 70 26.99 15.17 8.32
CA LYS A 70 27.76 16.35 7.95
C LYS A 70 27.43 16.69 6.51
N ASN A 71 26.58 17.69 6.35
CA ASN A 71 26.51 18.58 5.19
C ASN A 71 26.26 17.91 3.82
N HIS A 72 25.00 17.77 3.45
CA HIS A 72 24.60 18.16 2.10
C HIS A 72 23.17 18.67 2.09
N ALA A 73 23.03 19.97 2.36
CA ALA A 73 21.87 20.71 1.90
C ALA A 73 21.89 20.69 0.36
N THR A 74 21.23 19.72 -0.26
CA THR A 74 20.89 19.82 -1.68
C THR A 74 19.72 20.81 -1.76
N ALA A 75 20.04 22.08 -1.94
CA ALA A 75 19.06 23.09 -2.30
C ALA A 75 18.47 22.68 -3.66
N VAL A 76 17.28 22.08 -3.65
CA VAL A 76 16.49 21.93 -4.87
C VAL A 76 16.05 23.35 -5.25
N ALA A 77 16.69 23.92 -6.26
CA ALA A 77 16.23 25.17 -6.85
C ALA A 77 14.82 24.91 -7.40
N MET A 78 13.81 25.46 -6.73
CA MET A 78 12.50 25.61 -7.33
C MET A 78 12.66 26.60 -8.47
N ALA A 79 12.62 26.11 -9.71
CA ALA A 79 12.53 26.98 -10.87
C ALA A 79 11.22 27.77 -10.72
N ALA A 80 11.32 29.07 -10.44
CA ALA A 80 10.17 29.96 -10.44
C ALA A 80 9.63 30.01 -11.88
N ILE A 81 8.53 29.32 -12.13
CA ILE A 81 7.81 29.39 -13.40
C ILE A 81 7.35 30.84 -13.53
N SER A 82 7.99 31.60 -14.42
CA SER A 82 7.66 33.00 -14.69
C SER A 82 6.19 33.10 -15.08
N SER A 83 5.46 34.08 -14.52
CA SER A 83 4.04 34.32 -14.83
C SER A 83 3.77 34.48 -16.32
N ALA A 84 4.77 34.90 -17.09
CA ALA A 84 4.69 34.99 -18.56
C ALA A 84 4.51 33.63 -19.25
N THR A 85 5.11 32.56 -18.72
CA THR A 85 4.99 31.20 -19.30
C THR A 85 3.60 30.59 -19.05
N LEU A 86 3.02 30.84 -17.88
CA LEU A 86 1.64 30.46 -17.56
C LEU A 86 0.63 31.20 -18.46
N MET A 87 0.82 32.50 -18.67
CA MET A 87 -0.05 33.27 -19.57
C MET A 87 0.08 32.83 -21.03
N SER A 88 1.29 32.52 -21.50
CA SER A 88 1.50 31.99 -22.86
C SER A 88 0.79 30.66 -23.09
N TYR A 89 0.78 29.78 -22.09
CA TYR A 89 0.06 28.50 -22.16
C TYR A 89 -1.46 28.69 -22.23
N ILE A 90 -2.00 29.59 -21.41
CA ILE A 90 -3.44 29.89 -21.37
C ILE A 90 -3.90 30.49 -22.71
N MET A 91 -3.13 31.42 -23.28
CA MET A 91 -3.49 32.04 -24.57
C MET A 91 -3.43 31.03 -25.73
N SER A 92 -2.47 30.10 -25.71
CA SER A 92 -2.40 29.02 -26.72
C SER A 92 -3.58 28.05 -26.59
N PHE A 93 -3.95 27.65 -25.37
CA PHE A 93 -5.08 26.73 -25.15
C PHE A 93 -6.42 27.34 -25.55
N VAL A 94 -6.64 28.61 -25.23
CA VAL A 94 -7.84 29.35 -25.63
C VAL A 94 -7.89 29.46 -27.15
N GLY A 95 -6.80 29.82 -27.82
CA GLY A 95 -6.75 29.94 -29.28
C GLY A 95 -7.09 28.65 -30.03
N VAL A 96 -6.69 27.48 -29.51
CA VAL A 96 -7.02 26.17 -30.10
C VAL A 96 -8.47 25.76 -29.84
N LEU A 97 -9.07 26.17 -28.72
CA LEU A 97 -10.47 25.87 -28.40
C LEU A 97 -11.47 26.73 -29.18
N PHE A 98 -11.03 27.87 -29.73
CA PHE A 98 -11.87 28.79 -30.51
C PHE A 98 -11.58 28.71 -32.03
N PHE A 99 -10.93 27.65 -32.50
CA PHE A 99 -10.75 27.32 -33.91
C PHE A 99 -11.41 25.98 -34.27
#